data_AF-A0A3D5P9S9-F1
#
_entry.id   AF-A0A3D5P9S9-F1
#
_cell.length_a   1.000
_cell.length_b   1.000
_cell.length_c   1.000
_cell.angle_alpha   90.00
_cell.angle_beta   90.00
_cell.angle_gamma   90.00
#
_symmetry.space_group_name_H-M   'P 1'
#
loop_
_entity.id
_entity.type
_entity.pdbx_description
1 polymer ?
#
loop_
_entity_poly.entity_id
_entity_poly.type
_entity_poly.pdbx_seq_one_letter_code
_entity_poly.pdbx_strand_id
1 'polypeptide(L)'
;TSPRGRNDKEDKEFEQRLLNDEKERAEHTMLVDLGRNDVGRVCKFGTVKVNNLMHVERASRVMHLVSEVSGTLKDGKTAADALFSLLPAGTLSGAPKIRAMQIIDELEPVKRSVYGGAVGYLGFDGNADTCIAIRMALFRNGKAYVQAGMGVVADSNPEKEYQESADKAGAVLSAIRKAAEL
;
A
#
# COMPACT_ATOMS: atom_id res chain seq x y z
N THR A 1 -7.90 -7.64 -3.32
CA THR A 1 -8.44 -7.47 -1.94
C THR A 1 -9.82 -8.10 -1.86
N SER A 2 -10.21 -8.72 -0.74
CA SER A 2 -11.56 -9.30 -0.58
C SER A 2 -12.20 -8.88 0.75
N PRO A 3 -13.53 -8.71 0.85
CA PRO A 3 -14.20 -8.51 2.15
C PRO A 3 -14.06 -9.73 3.07
N ARG A 4 -14.26 -9.54 4.36
CA ARG A 4 -14.42 -10.67 5.32
C ARG A 4 -15.79 -11.33 5.13
N GLY A 5 -15.83 -12.66 5.31
CA GLY A 5 -17.06 -13.42 5.35
C GLY A 5 -17.88 -13.14 6.61
N ARG A 6 -19.20 -13.33 6.53
CA ARG A 6 -20.13 -13.24 7.67
C ARG A 6 -19.97 -14.40 8.64
N ASN A 7 -19.33 -15.48 8.20
CA ASN A 7 -19.01 -16.67 8.97
C ASN A 7 -17.75 -17.34 8.41
N ASP A 8 -17.19 -18.30 9.15
CA ASP A 8 -15.93 -18.96 8.80
C ASP A 8 -15.97 -19.70 7.45
N LYS A 9 -17.13 -20.22 7.04
CA LYS A 9 -17.28 -20.90 5.76
C LYS A 9 -17.15 -19.90 4.62
N GLU A 10 -17.92 -18.82 4.67
CA GLU A 10 -17.88 -17.75 3.66
C GLU A 10 -16.51 -17.06 3.65
N ASP A 11 -15.86 -16.86 4.81
CA ASP A 11 -14.53 -16.24 4.88
C ASP A 11 -13.47 -17.09 4.18
N LYS A 12 -13.54 -18.43 4.31
CA LYS A 12 -12.68 -19.38 3.59
C LYS A 12 -12.98 -19.39 2.09
N GLU A 13 -14.25 -19.32 1.70
CA GLU A 13 -14.63 -19.23 0.28
C GLU A 13 -14.07 -17.95 -0.36
N PHE A 14 -14.14 -16.82 0.34
CA PHE A 14 -13.58 -15.55 -0.12
C PHE A 14 -12.06 -15.55 -0.18
N GLU A 15 -11.39 -16.19 0.79
CA GLU A 15 -9.94 -16.40 0.78
C GLU A 15 -9.52 -17.24 -0.43
N GLN A 16 -10.19 -18.38 -0.66
CA GLN A 16 -9.88 -19.24 -1.82
C GLN A 16 -10.15 -18.53 -3.14
N ARG A 17 -11.21 -17.71 -3.22
CA ARG A 17 -11.46 -16.90 -4.40
C ARG A 17 -10.32 -15.89 -4.63
N LEU A 18 -9.87 -15.19 -3.60
CA LEU A 18 -8.79 -14.21 -3.70
C LEU A 18 -7.45 -14.87 -4.09
N LEU A 19 -7.14 -16.03 -3.52
CA LEU A 19 -5.93 -16.80 -3.85
C LEU A 19 -5.92 -17.35 -5.29
N ASN A 20 -7.09 -17.51 -5.90
CA ASN A 20 -7.23 -18.03 -7.26
C ASN A 20 -7.60 -16.95 -8.28
N ASP A 21 -7.76 -15.70 -7.86
CA ASP A 21 -8.05 -14.58 -8.76
C ASP A 21 -6.80 -14.22 -9.57
N GLU A 22 -6.82 -14.51 -10.86
CA GLU A 22 -5.68 -14.30 -11.76
C GLU A 22 -5.27 -12.83 -11.85
N LYS A 23 -6.25 -11.91 -11.79
CA LYS A 23 -6.00 -10.47 -11.86
C LYS A 23 -5.25 -10.01 -10.61
N GLU A 24 -5.79 -10.33 -9.44
CA GLU A 24 -5.19 -9.94 -8.15
C GLU A 24 -3.78 -10.51 -7.98
N ARG A 25 -3.56 -11.76 -8.43
CA ARG A 25 -2.22 -12.38 -8.41
C ARG A 25 -1.25 -11.70 -9.37
N ALA A 26 -1.70 -11.33 -10.57
CA ALA A 26 -0.87 -10.63 -11.54
C ALA A 26 -0.43 -9.27 -11.02
N GLU A 27 -1.37 -8.47 -10.49
CA GLU A 27 -1.10 -7.19 -9.86
C GLU A 27 -0.14 -7.34 -8.67
N HIS A 28 -0.38 -8.33 -7.80
CA HIS A 28 0.47 -8.60 -6.65
C HIS A 28 1.89 -9.01 -7.06
N THR A 29 2.04 -9.87 -8.06
CA THR A 29 3.35 -10.29 -8.59
C THR A 29 4.15 -9.09 -9.07
N MET A 30 3.52 -8.22 -9.86
CA MET A 30 4.15 -7.00 -10.37
C MET A 30 4.68 -6.12 -9.23
N LEU A 31 3.90 -5.98 -8.15
CA LEU A 31 4.30 -5.20 -6.97
C LEU A 31 5.41 -5.87 -6.17
N VAL A 32 5.42 -7.20 -6.07
CA VAL A 32 6.52 -7.96 -5.46
C VAL A 32 7.82 -7.74 -6.24
N ASP A 33 7.78 -7.80 -7.57
CA ASP A 33 8.95 -7.56 -8.40
C ASP A 33 9.45 -6.12 -8.31
N LEU A 34 8.55 -5.15 -8.23
CA LEU A 34 8.91 -3.76 -7.95
C LEU A 34 9.59 -3.64 -6.56
N GLY A 35 9.03 -4.28 -5.53
CA GLY A 35 9.63 -4.33 -4.20
C GLY A 35 11.02 -4.98 -4.20
N ARG A 36 11.22 -6.06 -4.95
CA ARG A 36 12.54 -6.68 -5.15
C ARG A 36 13.53 -5.73 -5.81
N ASN A 37 13.09 -4.96 -6.80
CA ASN A 37 13.93 -3.95 -7.44
C ASN A 37 14.34 -2.85 -6.44
N ASP A 38 13.39 -2.33 -5.68
CA ASP A 38 13.62 -1.26 -4.72
C ASP A 38 14.55 -1.71 -3.57
N VAL A 39 14.32 -2.88 -2.99
CA VAL A 39 15.19 -3.46 -1.95
C VAL A 39 16.59 -3.75 -2.53
N GLY A 40 16.68 -4.25 -3.76
CA GLY A 40 17.95 -4.60 -4.40
C GLY A 40 18.90 -3.43 -4.66
N ARG A 41 18.39 -2.19 -4.77
CA ARG A 41 19.23 -0.99 -4.96
C ARG A 41 20.19 -0.76 -3.77
N VAL A 42 19.73 -1.07 -2.56
CA VAL A 42 20.43 -0.79 -1.31
C VAL A 42 20.95 -2.03 -0.57
N CYS A 43 20.57 -3.24 -1.02
CA CYS A 43 20.97 -4.50 -0.41
C CYS A 43 22.16 -5.18 -1.13
N LYS A 44 22.93 -5.99 -0.39
CA LYS A 44 24.05 -6.79 -0.92
C LYS A 44 23.55 -7.76 -1.99
N PHE A 45 24.35 -7.93 -3.04
CA PHE A 45 24.03 -8.86 -4.13
C PHE A 45 23.77 -10.27 -3.58
N GLY A 46 22.76 -10.95 -4.11
CA GLY A 46 22.37 -12.29 -3.68
C GLY A 46 21.60 -12.39 -2.35
N THR A 47 21.37 -11.28 -1.64
CA THR A 47 20.66 -11.31 -0.33
C THR A 47 19.16 -11.02 -0.43
N VAL A 48 18.70 -10.46 -1.55
CA VAL A 48 17.27 -10.14 -1.73
C VAL A 48 16.47 -11.41 -1.96
N LYS A 49 15.48 -11.65 -1.10
CA LYS A 49 14.62 -12.84 -1.13
C LYS A 49 13.18 -12.48 -0.83
N VAL A 50 12.28 -13.33 -1.33
CA VAL A 50 10.85 -13.29 -1.00
C VAL A 50 10.59 -14.42 0.00
N ASN A 51 10.21 -14.11 1.24
CA ASN A 51 10.04 -15.14 2.28
C ASN A 51 8.64 -15.76 2.24
N ASN A 52 7.59 -14.94 2.18
CA ASN A 52 6.19 -15.36 2.29
C ASN A 52 5.38 -14.91 1.07
N LEU A 53 5.58 -15.54 -0.08
CA LEU A 53 4.92 -15.14 -1.33
C LEU A 53 3.40 -15.43 -1.30
N MET A 54 2.58 -14.38 -1.51
CA MET A 54 1.13 -14.48 -1.76
C MET A 54 0.36 -15.25 -0.67
N HIS A 55 0.61 -14.94 0.59
CA HIS A 55 -0.23 -15.45 1.68
C HIS A 55 -1.38 -14.48 1.97
N VAL A 56 -2.45 -14.96 2.60
CA VAL A 56 -3.60 -14.12 2.96
C VAL A 56 -3.47 -13.62 4.38
N GLU A 57 -3.49 -12.28 4.52
CA GLU A 57 -3.56 -11.61 5.81
C GLU A 57 -4.97 -11.05 6.04
N ARG A 58 -5.53 -11.31 7.23
CA ARG A 58 -6.90 -10.92 7.60
C ARG A 58 -6.88 -9.70 8.50
N ALA A 59 -7.51 -8.63 8.02
CA ALA A 59 -7.87 -7.48 8.84
C ALA A 59 -9.31 -7.60 9.36
N SER A 60 -9.77 -6.57 10.08
CA SER A 60 -11.11 -6.54 10.69
C SER A 60 -12.26 -6.58 9.69
N ARG A 61 -12.09 -5.99 8.50
CA ARG A 61 -13.15 -5.88 7.47
C ARG A 61 -12.78 -6.43 6.10
N VAL A 62 -11.49 -6.64 5.84
CA VAL A 62 -10.96 -7.10 4.56
C VAL A 62 -9.85 -8.12 4.78
N MET A 63 -9.46 -8.79 3.70
CA MET A 63 -8.26 -9.62 3.62
C MET A 63 -7.46 -9.24 2.36
N HIS A 64 -6.13 -9.38 2.44
CA HIS A 64 -5.19 -9.01 1.38
C HIS A 64 -4.26 -10.16 1.05
N LEU A 65 -3.83 -10.23 -0.22
CA LEU A 65 -2.61 -10.96 -0.57
C LEU A 65 -1.43 -10.14 -0.06
N VAL A 66 -0.52 -10.80 0.66
CA VAL A 66 0.65 -10.17 1.26
C VAL A 66 1.89 -10.97 0.86
N SER A 67 2.97 -10.23 0.62
CA SER A 67 4.29 -10.79 0.37
C SER A 67 5.36 -10.02 1.12
N GLU A 68 6.35 -10.75 1.61
CA GLU A 68 7.50 -10.17 2.28
C GLU A 68 8.73 -10.21 1.39
N VAL A 69 9.31 -9.04 1.10
CA VAL A 69 10.59 -8.89 0.42
C VAL A 69 11.61 -8.39 1.44
N SER A 70 12.73 -9.10 1.56
CA SER A 70 13.80 -8.76 2.51
C SER A 70 15.17 -8.86 1.85
N GLY A 71 16.16 -8.18 2.42
CA GLY A 71 17.56 -8.24 2.00
C GLY A 71 18.49 -7.67 3.06
N THR A 72 19.79 -7.88 2.91
CA THR A 72 20.80 -7.36 3.83
C THR A 72 21.37 -6.06 3.26
N LEU A 73 21.30 -4.96 4.00
CA LEU A 73 21.84 -3.66 3.56
C LEU A 73 23.33 -3.78 3.18
N LYS A 74 23.73 -3.03 2.14
CA LYS A 74 25.14 -2.87 1.76
C LYS A 74 25.91 -2.17 2.88
N ASP A 75 27.21 -2.41 2.93
CA ASP A 75 28.07 -1.74 3.90
C ASP A 75 28.03 -0.22 3.66
N GLY A 76 27.91 0.55 4.74
CA GLY A 76 27.74 2.01 4.69
C GLY A 76 26.33 2.51 4.33
N LYS A 77 25.34 1.62 4.14
CA LYS A 77 23.93 2.01 3.98
C LYS A 77 23.19 2.03 5.31
N THR A 78 22.23 2.94 5.41
CA THR A 78 21.43 3.21 6.61
C THR A 78 19.97 2.83 6.41
N ALA A 79 19.18 2.80 7.49
CA ALA A 79 17.75 2.61 7.38
C ALA A 79 17.04 3.76 6.61
N ALA A 80 17.62 4.97 6.62
CA ALA A 80 17.14 6.07 5.78
C ALA A 80 17.36 5.79 4.29
N ASP A 81 18.52 5.26 3.89
CA ASP A 81 18.75 4.81 2.51
C ASP A 81 17.71 3.75 2.09
N ALA A 82 17.40 2.82 3.00
CA ALA A 82 16.39 1.79 2.77
C ALA A 82 15.01 2.41 2.52
N LEU A 83 14.58 3.31 3.39
CA LEU A 83 13.30 4.01 3.29
C LEU A 83 13.19 4.78 1.97
N PHE A 84 14.21 5.57 1.61
CA PHE A 84 14.20 6.35 0.36
C PHE A 84 14.23 5.49 -0.90
N SER A 85 14.81 4.29 -0.84
CA SER A 85 14.76 3.35 -1.97
C SER A 85 13.35 2.79 -2.21
N LEU A 86 12.56 2.66 -1.14
CA LEU A 86 11.20 2.10 -1.19
C LEU A 86 10.15 3.15 -1.57
N LEU A 87 10.36 4.41 -1.21
CA LEU A 87 9.35 5.45 -1.36
C LEU A 87 9.34 6.14 -2.75
N PRO A 88 8.15 6.56 -3.24
CA PRO A 88 6.84 6.16 -2.74
C PRO A 88 6.58 4.67 -3.04
N ALA A 89 5.74 4.05 -2.22
CA ALA A 89 5.40 2.65 -2.38
C ALA A 89 4.79 2.38 -3.77
N GLY A 90 5.13 1.23 -4.36
CA GLY A 90 4.59 0.80 -5.65
C GLY A 90 3.06 0.76 -5.68
N THR A 91 2.44 0.33 -4.57
CA THR A 91 0.99 0.26 -4.36
C THR A 91 0.29 1.62 -4.41
N LEU A 92 1.03 2.71 -4.22
CA LEU A 92 0.50 4.09 -4.24
C LEU A 92 1.03 4.90 -5.42
N SER A 93 1.86 4.31 -6.28
CA SER A 93 2.40 4.98 -7.47
C SER A 93 2.02 4.20 -8.72
N GLY A 94 2.65 3.04 -8.91
CA GLY A 94 2.39 2.12 -10.00
C GLY A 94 3.70 1.52 -10.54
N ALA A 95 3.61 0.81 -11.66
CA ALA A 95 4.76 0.22 -12.35
C ALA A 95 4.67 0.50 -13.86
N PRO A 96 5.74 1.02 -14.51
CA PRO A 96 7.01 1.47 -13.94
C PRO A 96 6.86 2.72 -13.05
N LYS A 97 7.47 2.69 -11.85
CA LYS A 97 7.26 3.68 -10.77
C LYS A 97 7.40 5.15 -11.22
N ILE A 98 8.48 5.49 -11.90
CA ILE A 98 8.75 6.87 -12.32
C ILE A 98 7.69 7.37 -13.30
N ARG A 99 7.33 6.56 -14.31
CA ARG A 99 6.30 6.97 -15.28
C ARG A 99 4.93 7.08 -14.63
N ALA A 100 4.58 6.15 -13.74
CA ALA A 100 3.33 6.20 -13.01
C ALA A 100 3.23 7.49 -12.15
N MET A 101 4.30 7.87 -11.46
CA MET A 101 4.35 9.13 -10.70
C MET A 101 4.18 10.37 -11.59
N GLN A 102 4.75 10.38 -12.81
CA GLN A 102 4.57 11.48 -13.75
C GLN A 102 3.11 11.61 -14.19
N ILE A 103 2.46 10.48 -14.53
CA ILE A 103 1.03 10.46 -14.90
C ILE A 103 0.16 10.94 -13.74
N ILE A 104 0.46 10.50 -12.52
CA ILE A 104 -0.23 10.98 -11.31
C ILE A 104 -0.08 12.50 -11.18
N ASP A 105 1.12 13.06 -11.40
CA ASP A 105 1.36 14.51 -11.32
C ASP A 105 0.68 15.29 -12.46
N GLU A 106 0.54 14.68 -13.64
CA GLU A 106 -0.19 15.24 -14.78
C GLU A 106 -1.70 15.29 -14.53
N LEU A 107 -2.26 14.31 -13.81
CA LEU A 107 -3.70 14.13 -13.64
C LEU A 107 -4.26 14.68 -12.33
N GLU A 108 -3.51 14.60 -11.21
CA GLU A 108 -4.01 15.05 -9.92
C GLU A 108 -3.95 16.59 -9.81
N PRO A 109 -5.04 17.25 -9.38
CA PRO A 109 -5.11 18.71 -9.36
C PRO A 109 -4.30 19.33 -8.21
N VAL A 110 -3.77 18.52 -7.30
CA VAL A 110 -3.07 18.95 -6.09
C VAL A 110 -1.92 18.01 -5.77
N LYS A 111 -0.88 18.52 -5.10
CA LYS A 111 0.19 17.69 -4.56
C LYS A 111 -0.34 16.83 -3.41
N ARG A 112 0.04 15.55 -3.39
CA ARG A 112 -0.37 14.55 -2.38
C ARG A 112 0.07 14.85 -0.94
N SER A 113 1.08 15.70 -0.76
CA SER A 113 1.64 16.01 0.56
C SER A 113 2.05 14.73 1.29
N VAL A 114 1.37 14.38 2.39
CA VAL A 114 1.67 13.17 3.17
C VAL A 114 1.09 11.90 2.55
N TYR A 115 0.04 11.98 1.72
CA TYR A 115 -0.64 10.81 1.19
C TYR A 115 0.28 9.97 0.28
N GLY A 116 0.40 8.68 0.60
CA GLY A 116 1.30 7.75 -0.07
C GLY A 116 2.79 7.90 0.29
N GLY A 117 3.11 8.81 1.22
CA GLY A 117 4.40 8.88 1.89
C GLY A 117 4.54 7.82 3.00
N ALA A 118 5.42 8.09 3.97
CA ALA A 118 5.65 7.23 5.13
C ALA A 118 5.42 7.98 6.45
N VAL A 119 4.91 7.26 7.44
CA VAL A 119 4.84 7.70 8.85
C VAL A 119 5.50 6.64 9.71
N GLY A 120 6.36 7.03 10.63
CA GLY A 120 7.09 6.09 11.48
C GLY A 120 8.25 6.75 12.20
N TYR A 121 9.26 5.95 12.55
CA TYR A 121 10.44 6.42 13.28
C TYR A 121 11.76 5.94 12.66
N LEU A 122 12.82 6.70 12.96
CA LEU A 122 14.22 6.32 12.77
C LEU A 122 14.88 6.38 14.14
N GLY A 123 15.32 5.23 14.64
CA GLY A 123 15.96 5.08 15.94
C GLY A 123 17.45 5.43 15.89
N PHE A 124 17.98 5.87 17.03
CA PHE A 124 19.42 6.11 17.21
C PHE A 124 20.26 4.82 17.16
N ASP A 125 19.62 3.67 17.34
CA ASP A 125 20.19 2.34 17.18
C ASP A 125 20.28 1.89 15.71
N GLY A 126 19.83 2.73 14.77
CA GLY A 126 19.82 2.44 13.35
C GLY A 126 18.59 1.67 12.86
N ASN A 127 17.65 1.34 13.75
CA ASN A 127 16.40 0.68 13.38
C ASN A 127 15.39 1.70 12.83
N ALA A 128 14.48 1.23 11.98
CA ALA A 128 13.38 2.03 11.48
C ALA A 128 12.15 1.17 11.32
N ASP A 129 10.99 1.75 11.63
CA ASP A 129 9.71 1.16 11.30
C ASP A 129 8.79 2.26 10.78
N THR A 130 8.16 2.00 9.64
CA THR A 130 7.32 2.96 8.95
C THR A 130 6.15 2.25 8.29
N CYS A 131 4.98 2.89 8.33
CA CYS A 131 3.84 2.50 7.52
C CYS A 131 3.60 3.52 6.40
N ILE A 132 2.90 3.09 5.35
CA ILE A 132 2.46 3.99 4.29
C ILE A 132 1.37 4.91 4.84
N ALA A 133 1.49 6.20 4.54
CA ALA A 133 0.54 7.24 4.93
C ALA A 133 -0.78 7.15 4.12
N ILE A 134 -1.60 6.15 4.45
CA ILE A 134 -2.94 5.90 3.89
C ILE A 134 -3.93 5.68 5.03
N ARG A 135 -5.23 5.74 4.71
CA ARG A 135 -6.32 5.57 5.71
C ARG A 135 -6.17 6.49 6.93
N MET A 136 -5.72 7.72 6.68
CA MET A 136 -5.49 8.74 7.68
C MET A 136 -6.29 10.02 7.36
N ALA A 137 -6.39 10.90 8.35
CA ALA A 137 -6.89 12.26 8.19
C ALA A 137 -5.80 13.27 8.54
N LEU A 138 -5.57 14.24 7.66
CA LEU A 138 -4.70 15.39 7.94
C LEU A 138 -5.57 16.55 8.44
N PHE A 139 -5.34 17.01 9.66
CA PHE A 139 -6.01 18.18 10.21
C PHE A 139 -5.16 19.43 9.98
N ARG A 140 -5.71 20.43 9.30
CA ARG A 140 -5.04 21.71 9.05
C ARG A 140 -6.07 22.83 8.92
N ASN A 141 -5.84 23.93 9.62
CA ASN A 141 -6.66 25.15 9.55
C ASN A 141 -8.17 24.88 9.75
N GLY A 142 -8.51 24.07 10.76
CA GLY A 142 -9.91 23.71 11.06
C GLY A 142 -10.57 22.77 10.05
N LYS A 143 -9.82 22.18 9.12
CA LYS A 143 -10.32 21.21 8.13
C LYS A 143 -9.63 19.86 8.28
N ALA A 144 -10.39 18.78 8.09
CA ALA A 144 -9.87 17.43 7.96
C ALA A 144 -9.82 17.05 6.48
N TYR A 145 -8.65 16.60 6.01
CA TYR A 145 -8.42 16.13 4.66
C TYR A 145 -8.25 14.61 4.68
N VAL A 146 -9.08 13.89 3.93
CA VAL A 146 -9.00 12.44 3.76
C VAL A 146 -8.79 12.15 2.29
N GLN A 147 -7.66 11.54 1.96
CA GLN A 147 -7.32 11.15 0.58
C GLN A 147 -7.33 9.63 0.46
N ALA A 148 -7.91 9.14 -0.62
CA ALA A 148 -7.97 7.73 -0.97
C ALA A 148 -7.82 7.60 -2.49
N GLY A 149 -7.48 6.39 -2.92
CA GLY A 149 -7.23 6.08 -4.32
C GLY A 149 -7.33 4.57 -4.56
N MET A 150 -7.07 4.19 -5.79
CA MET A 150 -7.23 2.84 -6.33
C MET A 150 -6.09 2.51 -7.29
N GLY A 151 -5.86 1.22 -7.50
CA GLY A 151 -4.95 0.76 -8.54
C GLY A 151 -5.71 0.72 -9.87
N VAL A 152 -5.16 1.30 -10.92
CA VAL A 152 -5.77 1.26 -12.25
C VAL A 152 -4.95 0.35 -13.15
N VAL A 153 -5.62 -0.63 -13.74
CA VAL A 153 -5.06 -1.57 -14.73
C VAL A 153 -5.87 -1.51 -16.03
N ALA A 154 -5.42 -2.23 -17.06
CA ALA A 154 -5.99 -2.14 -18.40
C ALA A 154 -7.49 -2.51 -18.47
N ASP A 155 -7.94 -3.41 -17.59
CA ASP A 155 -9.32 -3.89 -17.49
C ASP A 155 -10.13 -3.22 -16.37
N SER A 156 -9.60 -2.16 -15.74
CA SER A 156 -10.30 -1.42 -14.69
C SER A 156 -11.58 -0.79 -15.22
N ASN A 157 -12.63 -0.80 -14.39
CA ASN A 157 -13.91 -0.17 -14.68
C ASN A 157 -14.02 1.16 -13.92
N PRO A 158 -14.13 2.32 -14.58
CA PRO A 158 -14.07 3.63 -13.93
C PRO A 158 -15.02 3.82 -12.75
N GLU A 159 -16.26 3.32 -12.86
CA GLU A 159 -17.27 3.44 -11.81
C GLU A 159 -16.91 2.61 -10.58
N LYS A 160 -16.47 1.36 -10.80
CA LYS A 160 -16.03 0.48 -9.71
C LYS A 160 -14.79 1.04 -9.00
N GLU A 161 -13.85 1.56 -9.77
CA GLU A 161 -12.63 2.18 -9.25
C GLU A 161 -12.97 3.40 -8.38
N TYR A 162 -13.83 4.30 -8.87
CA TYR A 162 -14.33 5.43 -8.10
C TYR A 162 -14.98 4.98 -6.79
N GLN A 163 -15.89 4.00 -6.86
CA GLN A 163 -16.56 3.47 -5.68
C GLN A 163 -15.57 2.89 -4.67
N GLU A 164 -14.54 2.16 -5.10
CA GLU A 164 -13.52 1.63 -4.21
C GLU A 164 -12.76 2.75 -3.47
N SER A 165 -12.39 3.84 -4.17
CA SER A 165 -11.75 4.98 -3.50
C SER A 165 -12.68 5.67 -2.50
N ALA A 166 -13.96 5.80 -2.83
CA ALA A 166 -14.98 6.35 -1.94
C ALA A 166 -15.15 5.49 -0.68
N ASP A 167 -15.21 4.16 -0.83
CA ASP A 167 -15.33 3.21 0.28
C ASP A 167 -14.11 3.27 1.21
N LYS A 168 -12.90 3.36 0.64
CA LYS A 168 -11.64 3.52 1.39
C LYS A 168 -11.63 4.82 2.21
N ALA A 169 -12.07 5.94 1.63
CA ALA A 169 -12.19 7.22 2.33
C ALA A 169 -13.32 7.18 3.39
N GLY A 170 -14.43 6.53 3.06
CA GLY A 170 -15.63 6.43 3.88
C GLY A 170 -15.37 5.87 5.28
N ALA A 171 -14.42 4.94 5.43
CA ALA A 171 -14.02 4.41 6.73
C ALA A 171 -13.48 5.51 7.68
N VAL A 172 -12.58 6.38 7.18
CA VAL A 172 -11.99 7.47 7.97
C VAL A 172 -13.02 8.58 8.20
N LEU A 173 -13.78 8.93 7.17
CA LEU A 173 -14.84 9.94 7.28
C LEU A 173 -15.91 9.53 8.30
N SER A 174 -16.29 8.26 8.34
CA SER A 174 -17.22 7.72 9.34
C SER A 174 -16.64 7.82 10.75
N ALA A 175 -15.35 7.55 10.94
CA ALA A 175 -14.68 7.69 12.23
C ALA A 175 -14.70 9.15 12.72
N ILE A 176 -14.42 10.11 11.83
CA ILE A 176 -14.47 11.54 12.16
C ILE A 176 -15.88 11.96 12.56
N ARG A 177 -16.91 11.55 11.80
CA ARG A 177 -18.31 11.89 12.11
C ARG A 177 -18.73 11.36 13.49
N LYS A 178 -18.43 10.09 13.78
CA LYS A 178 -18.72 9.49 15.08
C LYS A 178 -17.97 10.18 16.23
N ALA A 179 -16.71 10.58 16.00
CA ALA A 179 -15.95 11.31 17.01
C ALA A 179 -16.52 12.72 17.28
N ALA A 180 -17.18 13.35 16.31
CA ALA A 180 -17.83 14.64 16.48
C ALA A 180 -19.18 14.57 17.23
N GLU A 181 -19.72 13.36 17.44
CA GLU A 181 -20.93 13.12 18.24
C GLU A 181 -20.61 12.93 19.74
N LEU A 182 -19.33 12.79 20.11
CA LEU A 182 -18.84 12.67 21.49
C LEU A 182 -18.61 14.05 22.12
#